data_AF-A0A2N4XA75-F1
#
_entry.id   AF-A0A2N4XA75-F1
#
_cell.length_a   1.000
_cell.length_b   1.000
_cell.length_c   1.000
_cell.angle_alpha   90.00
_cell.angle_beta   90.00
_cell.angle_gamma   90.00
#
_symmetry.space_group_name_H-M   'P 1'
#
loop_
_entity.id
_entity.type
_entity.pdbx_description
1 polymer ?
#
loop_
_entity_poly.entity_id
_entity_poly.type
_entity_poly.pdbx_seq_one_letter_code
_entity_poly.pdbx_strand_id
1 'polypeptide(L)'
;MRIKKEIPLLLWFILAAVDGLIHFFRESYNNYAIYKGVFFHLIHQTNLYSLYPNEYNDSNHYGPFFGLIVAPFAVLPDYVGLTLWTTFHALVLYIAYTKLPIRKSDLWIILMICVVDLNTSSHNVQVNPSIAGLIILSWYFVKEEKDFWAVLFVMIGAFVKLYGIVGLVFWLFSKHKLKYIYSAVFWAAVLFVLPMLISSPGFVAQSYVDWYHSLVEKNLSNQTGSEGIGSMQDVSLLGLFRRVGGLQVSNLVFIVPGLLLQLAPLARVKLYDNLVFQLRYLASILIFVVIFSSSSESSTYIVAISGVAIWFITQDHPIKRPIWILFGLALVFTSLSATDIFPYHIRQMFIIYSIKAFPCCLIWFTCVYQLLTEKHYPIEKKWIFQG
;
A
#
# COMPACT_ATOMS: atom_id res chain seq x y z
N MET A 1 32.79 0.47 8.15
CA MET A 1 32.38 0.05 6.79
C MET A 1 31.40 1.09 6.25
N ARG A 2 31.83 2.01 5.38
CA ARG A 2 30.89 2.96 4.74
C ARG A 2 30.11 2.17 3.69
N ILE A 3 28.86 1.81 3.98
CA ILE A 3 27.95 1.31 2.95
C ILE A 3 27.93 2.38 1.85
N LYS A 4 28.40 2.01 0.66
CA LYS A 4 28.36 2.86 -0.53
C LYS A 4 26.90 3.26 -0.76
N LYS A 5 26.63 4.57 -0.87
CA LYS A 5 25.26 5.14 -0.90
C LYS A 5 24.44 4.59 -2.07
N GLU A 6 25.12 4.01 -3.04
CA GLU A 6 24.58 3.38 -4.23
C GLU A 6 23.97 1.99 -3.95
N ILE A 7 24.37 1.30 -2.88
CA ILE A 7 23.94 -0.09 -2.60
C ILE A 7 22.42 -0.21 -2.38
N PRO A 8 21.76 0.59 -1.52
CA PRO A 8 20.32 0.48 -1.33
C PRO A 8 19.54 0.72 -2.62
N LEU A 9 20.01 1.66 -3.45
CA LEU A 9 19.39 1.99 -4.73
C LEU A 9 19.54 0.85 -5.75
N LEU A 10 20.75 0.28 -5.85
CA LEU A 10 21.01 -0.84 -6.75
C LEU A 10 20.17 -2.06 -6.33
N LEU A 11 20.15 -2.41 -5.05
CA LEU A 11 19.33 -3.50 -4.53
C LEU A 11 17.85 -3.27 -4.84
N TRP A 12 17.35 -2.05 -4.63
CA TRP A 12 15.95 -1.69 -4.87
C TRP A 12 15.47 -2.04 -6.27
N PHE A 13 16.23 -1.68 -7.30
CA PHE A 13 15.84 -1.89 -8.70
C PHE A 13 16.26 -3.25 -9.26
N ILE A 14 17.45 -3.75 -8.88
CA ILE A 14 17.93 -5.05 -9.37
C ILE A 14 17.03 -6.16 -8.86
N LEU A 15 16.63 -6.15 -7.58
CA LEU A 15 15.74 -7.18 -7.04
C LEU A 15 14.40 -7.19 -7.78
N ALA A 16 13.75 -6.03 -7.92
CA ALA A 16 12.47 -5.93 -8.63
C ALA A 16 12.56 -6.41 -10.09
N ALA A 17 13.64 -6.07 -10.81
CA ALA A 17 13.83 -6.48 -12.20
C ALA A 17 14.12 -7.99 -12.33
N VAL A 18 14.98 -8.52 -11.45
CA VAL A 18 15.35 -9.96 -11.43
C VAL A 18 14.13 -10.81 -11.09
N ASP A 19 13.29 -10.38 -10.15
CA ASP A 19 12.05 -11.09 -9.80
C ASP A 19 11.15 -11.28 -11.02
N GLY A 20 10.94 -10.21 -11.81
CA GLY A 20 10.15 -10.29 -13.03
C GLY A 20 10.68 -11.33 -14.02
N LEU A 21 12.01 -11.40 -14.20
CA LEU A 21 12.63 -12.40 -15.09
C LEU A 21 12.49 -13.82 -14.53
N ILE A 22 12.76 -14.03 -13.24
CA ILE A 22 12.67 -15.34 -12.59
C ILE A 22 11.25 -15.91 -12.72
N HIS A 23 10.24 -15.08 -12.48
CA HIS A 23 8.85 -15.51 -12.54
C HIS A 23 8.43 -15.90 -13.95
N PHE A 24 8.89 -15.17 -14.98
CA PHE A 24 8.68 -15.57 -16.38
C PHE A 24 9.22 -16.97 -16.67
N PHE A 25 10.49 -17.24 -16.35
CA PHE A 25 11.12 -18.54 -16.61
C PHE A 25 10.55 -19.70 -15.79
N ARG A 26 9.89 -19.40 -14.67
CA ARG A 26 9.21 -20.39 -13.81
C ARG A 26 7.72 -20.54 -14.11
N GLU A 27 7.20 -19.81 -15.09
CA GLU A 27 5.77 -19.78 -15.42
C GLU A 27 4.87 -19.46 -14.22
N SER A 28 5.39 -18.67 -13.27
CA SER A 28 4.75 -18.41 -11.98
C SER A 28 4.33 -16.94 -11.83
N TYR A 29 3.62 -16.41 -12.83
CA TYR A 29 3.25 -14.99 -12.93
C TYR A 29 1.73 -14.77 -13.05
N ASN A 30 0.92 -15.57 -12.34
CA ASN A 30 -0.55 -15.52 -12.41
C ASN A 30 -1.15 -14.11 -12.28
N ASN A 31 -0.63 -13.28 -11.37
CA ASN A 31 -1.09 -11.90 -11.20
C ASN A 31 -0.87 -11.06 -12.47
N TYR A 32 0.28 -11.20 -13.12
CA TYR A 32 0.54 -10.52 -14.39
C TYR A 32 -0.39 -10.99 -15.51
N ALA A 33 -0.66 -12.31 -15.59
CA ALA A 33 -1.59 -12.86 -16.55
C ALA A 33 -3.01 -12.29 -16.36
N ILE A 34 -3.48 -12.18 -15.11
CA ILE A 34 -4.74 -11.50 -14.78
C ILE A 34 -4.70 -10.04 -15.26
N TYR A 35 -3.64 -9.29 -14.95
CA TYR A 35 -3.54 -7.87 -15.29
C TYR A 35 -3.54 -7.64 -16.81
N LYS A 36 -2.82 -8.51 -17.53
CA LYS A 36 -2.83 -8.54 -18.99
C LYS A 36 -4.24 -8.85 -19.51
N GLY A 37 -4.90 -9.84 -18.92
CA GLY A 37 -6.31 -10.16 -19.17
C GLY A 37 -7.23 -8.96 -19.01
N VAL A 38 -7.11 -8.20 -17.92
CA VAL A 38 -7.92 -6.99 -17.67
C VAL A 38 -7.84 -6.00 -18.84
N PHE A 39 -6.66 -5.75 -19.39
CA PHE A 39 -6.50 -4.85 -20.54
C PHE A 39 -7.20 -5.39 -21.80
N PHE A 40 -6.98 -6.68 -22.15
CA PHE A 40 -7.59 -7.26 -23.34
C PHE A 40 -9.10 -7.47 -23.19
N HIS A 41 -9.58 -7.87 -22.01
CA HIS A 41 -11.01 -8.02 -21.71
C HIS A 41 -11.72 -6.67 -21.74
N LEU A 42 -11.05 -5.59 -21.34
CA LEU A 42 -11.57 -4.23 -21.48
C LEU A 42 -11.76 -3.87 -22.97
N ILE A 43 -10.76 -4.11 -23.83
CA ILE A 43 -10.87 -3.88 -25.28
C ILE A 43 -11.96 -4.76 -25.93
N HIS A 44 -11.99 -6.05 -25.60
CA HIS A 44 -12.93 -7.01 -26.15
C HIS A 44 -14.32 -6.93 -25.52
N GLN A 45 -14.50 -6.11 -24.49
CA GLN A 45 -15.74 -5.95 -23.75
C GLN A 45 -16.27 -7.28 -23.18
N THR A 46 -15.36 -8.13 -22.71
CA THR A 46 -15.68 -9.35 -21.95
C THR A 46 -15.64 -9.05 -20.46
N ASN A 47 -16.47 -9.72 -19.66
CA ASN A 47 -16.62 -9.39 -18.24
C ASN A 47 -15.29 -9.42 -17.47
N LEU A 48 -14.88 -8.28 -16.90
CA LEU A 48 -13.56 -8.15 -16.27
C LEU A 48 -13.36 -9.01 -15.01
N TYR A 49 -14.43 -9.52 -14.40
CA TYR A 49 -14.42 -10.15 -13.07
C TYR A 49 -14.80 -11.64 -13.11
N SER A 50 -15.08 -12.18 -14.29
CA SER A 50 -15.38 -13.60 -14.50
C SER A 50 -14.12 -14.46 -14.40
N LEU A 51 -14.31 -15.78 -14.28
CA LEU A 51 -13.21 -16.75 -14.29
C LEU A 51 -12.81 -17.08 -15.73
N TYR A 52 -11.50 -17.10 -15.99
CA TYR A 52 -10.90 -17.43 -17.28
C TYR A 52 -9.83 -18.52 -17.08
N PRO A 53 -10.22 -19.78 -16.79
CA PRO A 53 -9.28 -20.85 -16.42
C PRO A 53 -8.28 -21.22 -17.51
N ASN A 54 -8.56 -20.85 -18.77
CA ASN A 54 -7.63 -21.02 -19.89
C ASN A 54 -6.56 -19.91 -19.96
N GLU A 55 -6.74 -18.82 -19.22
CA GLU A 55 -5.85 -17.65 -19.20
C GLU A 55 -5.09 -17.53 -17.87
N TYR A 56 -5.74 -17.81 -16.74
CA TYR A 56 -5.19 -17.67 -15.39
C TYR A 56 -6.05 -18.36 -14.31
N ASN A 57 -5.52 -18.46 -13.08
CA ASN A 57 -6.06 -19.29 -11.99
C ASN A 57 -6.90 -18.56 -10.93
N ASP A 58 -7.19 -17.26 -11.07
CA ASP A 58 -8.04 -16.48 -10.16
C ASP A 58 -8.86 -15.45 -10.97
N SER A 59 -9.43 -14.44 -10.34
CA SER A 59 -10.19 -13.36 -10.98
C SER A 59 -9.58 -11.98 -10.68
N ASN A 60 -9.93 -11.01 -11.51
CA ASN A 60 -9.56 -9.62 -11.26
C ASN A 60 -10.33 -9.06 -10.06
N HIS A 61 -9.70 -8.18 -9.29
CA HIS A 61 -10.34 -7.40 -8.23
C HIS A 61 -9.97 -5.91 -8.29
N TYR A 62 -9.40 -5.46 -9.41
CA TYR A 62 -9.01 -4.08 -9.67
C TYR A 62 -10.09 -3.36 -10.50
N GLY A 63 -10.20 -2.05 -10.32
CA GLY A 63 -11.23 -1.27 -11.02
C GLY A 63 -10.97 -1.17 -12.52
N PRO A 64 -11.98 -0.84 -13.35
CA PRO A 64 -11.85 -0.80 -14.82
C PRO A 64 -10.72 0.10 -15.33
N PHE A 65 -10.46 1.23 -14.65
CA PHE A 65 -9.34 2.13 -14.95
C PHE A 65 -7.97 1.44 -14.93
N PHE A 66 -7.81 0.36 -14.15
CA PHE A 66 -6.58 -0.40 -14.07
C PHE A 66 -6.12 -0.96 -15.42
N GLY A 67 -7.05 -1.31 -16.33
CA GLY A 67 -6.70 -1.80 -17.67
C GLY A 67 -5.82 -0.81 -18.45
N LEU A 68 -6.03 0.50 -18.26
CA LEU A 68 -5.20 1.54 -18.88
C LEU A 68 -3.81 1.66 -18.25
N ILE A 69 -3.67 1.37 -16.96
CA ILE A 69 -2.38 1.37 -16.26
C ILE A 69 -1.52 0.19 -16.72
N VAL A 70 -2.15 -0.98 -16.94
CA VAL A 70 -1.44 -2.19 -17.38
C VAL A 70 -1.15 -2.17 -18.89
N ALA A 71 -1.96 -1.48 -19.69
CA ALA A 71 -1.85 -1.40 -21.15
C ALA A 71 -0.41 -1.35 -21.72
N PRO A 72 0.49 -0.43 -21.30
CA PRO A 72 1.84 -0.36 -21.87
C PRO A 72 2.72 -1.58 -21.57
N PHE A 73 2.37 -2.38 -20.56
CA PHE A 73 3.07 -3.61 -20.20
C PHE A 73 2.42 -4.83 -20.87
N ALA A 74 1.09 -4.87 -20.92
CA ALA A 74 0.31 -5.98 -21.48
C ALA A 74 0.56 -6.25 -22.98
N VAL A 75 0.90 -5.22 -23.75
CA VAL A 75 1.16 -5.33 -25.20
C VAL A 75 2.57 -5.80 -25.54
N LEU A 76 3.47 -5.86 -24.55
CA LEU A 76 4.85 -6.30 -24.74
C LEU A 76 4.96 -7.83 -24.64
N PRO A 77 6.05 -8.43 -25.15
CA PRO A 77 6.39 -9.80 -24.81
C PRO A 77 6.42 -9.99 -23.29
N ASP A 78 5.90 -11.11 -22.78
CA ASP A 78 5.61 -11.26 -21.35
C ASP A 78 6.84 -11.08 -20.45
N TYR A 79 8.01 -11.55 -20.86
CA TYR A 79 9.25 -11.34 -20.11
C TYR A 79 9.63 -9.85 -20.00
N VAL A 80 9.36 -9.04 -21.03
CA VAL A 80 9.62 -7.59 -21.00
C VAL A 80 8.56 -6.89 -20.16
N GLY A 81 7.28 -7.16 -20.43
CA GLY A 81 6.17 -6.51 -19.74
C GLY A 81 6.18 -6.80 -18.24
N LEU A 82 6.45 -8.05 -17.84
CA LEU A 82 6.55 -8.46 -16.44
C LEU A 82 7.72 -7.79 -15.71
N THR A 83 8.91 -7.77 -16.30
CA THR A 83 10.09 -7.10 -15.71
C THR A 83 9.89 -5.60 -15.59
N LEU A 84 9.32 -4.96 -16.62
CA LEU A 84 9.02 -3.54 -16.58
C LEU A 84 7.93 -3.22 -15.56
N TRP A 85 6.94 -4.11 -15.38
CA TRP A 85 5.86 -3.95 -14.41
C TRP A 85 6.37 -3.92 -12.97
N THR A 86 7.16 -4.92 -12.55
CA THR A 86 7.74 -4.96 -11.20
C THR A 86 8.68 -3.78 -10.96
N THR A 87 9.50 -3.43 -11.95
CA THR A 87 10.41 -2.27 -11.88
C THR A 87 9.66 -0.94 -11.82
N PHE A 88 8.54 -0.81 -12.53
CA PHE A 88 7.70 0.39 -12.52
C PHE A 88 7.11 0.63 -11.13
N HIS A 89 6.59 -0.40 -10.46
CA HIS A 89 6.08 -0.27 -9.10
C HIS A 89 7.16 0.12 -8.09
N ALA A 90 8.37 -0.46 -8.23
CA ALA A 90 9.54 -0.04 -7.46
C ALA A 90 9.92 1.43 -7.72
N LEU A 91 9.86 1.88 -8.98
CA LEU A 91 10.16 3.25 -9.38
C LEU A 91 9.17 4.26 -8.80
N VAL A 92 7.86 3.98 -8.87
CA VAL A 92 6.82 4.87 -8.31
C VAL A 92 7.04 5.07 -6.82
N LEU A 93 7.30 4.00 -6.06
CA LEU A 93 7.56 4.09 -4.63
C LEU A 93 8.88 4.83 -4.33
N TYR A 94 9.94 4.56 -5.09
CA TYR A 94 11.20 5.29 -4.98
C TYR A 94 11.00 6.80 -5.18
N ILE A 95 10.30 7.20 -6.26
CA ILE A 95 9.98 8.61 -6.52
C ILE A 95 9.26 9.20 -5.32
N ALA A 96 8.24 8.53 -4.79
CA ALA A 96 7.51 9.01 -3.62
C ALA A 96 8.42 9.26 -2.40
N TYR A 97 9.36 8.35 -2.11
CA TYR A 97 10.32 8.55 -1.03
C TYR A 97 11.27 9.72 -1.27
N THR A 98 11.71 9.96 -2.51
CA THR A 98 12.55 11.13 -2.82
C THR A 98 11.83 12.47 -2.65
N LYS A 99 10.49 12.46 -2.57
CA LYS A 99 9.67 13.66 -2.33
C LYS A 99 9.42 13.92 -0.85
N LEU A 100 9.72 12.97 0.04
CA LEU A 100 9.65 13.22 1.46
C LEU A 100 10.69 14.30 1.83
N PRO A 101 10.34 15.31 2.64
CA PRO A 101 11.27 16.33 3.09
C PRO A 101 12.12 15.74 4.24
N ILE A 102 13.07 14.89 3.90
CA ILE A 102 13.92 14.15 4.85
C ILE A 102 15.38 14.22 4.40
N ARG A 103 16.31 13.94 5.31
CA ARG A 103 17.72 13.88 4.95
C ARG A 103 17.96 12.78 3.92
N LYS A 104 18.97 12.99 3.07
CA LYS A 104 19.43 11.96 2.14
C LYS A 104 19.84 10.66 2.84
N SER A 105 20.37 10.72 4.06
CA SER A 105 20.67 9.51 4.87
C SER A 105 19.40 8.73 5.23
N ASP A 106 18.31 9.44 5.55
CA ASP A 106 17.05 8.82 5.96
C ASP A 106 16.35 8.19 4.76
N LEU A 107 16.51 8.73 3.55
CA LEU A 107 16.10 8.06 2.31
C LEU A 107 16.78 6.68 2.19
N TRP A 108 18.09 6.58 2.42
CA TRP A 108 18.80 5.29 2.36
C TRP A 108 18.31 4.32 3.42
N ILE A 109 18.00 4.82 4.63
CA ILE A 109 17.42 4.02 5.72
C ILE A 109 16.04 3.48 5.31
N ILE A 110 15.16 4.33 4.76
CA ILE A 110 13.83 3.91 4.29
C ILE A 110 13.95 2.82 3.21
N LEU A 111 14.81 3.01 2.21
CA LEU A 111 15.01 2.03 1.15
C LEU A 111 15.47 0.68 1.71
N MET A 112 16.42 0.70 2.65
CA MET A 112 16.90 -0.53 3.29
C MET A 112 15.84 -1.21 4.17
N ILE A 113 15.00 -0.43 4.89
CA ILE A 113 13.89 -0.99 5.68
C ILE A 113 12.88 -1.68 4.77
N CYS A 114 12.56 -1.07 3.63
CA CYS A 114 11.47 -1.52 2.78
C CYS A 114 11.88 -2.54 1.71
N VAL A 115 13.19 -2.77 1.49
CA VAL A 115 13.67 -3.61 0.37
C VAL A 115 13.15 -5.04 0.42
N VAL A 116 13.01 -5.62 1.61
CA VAL A 116 12.52 -7.00 1.79
C VAL A 116 11.04 -7.10 1.40
N ASP A 117 10.20 -6.17 1.85
CA ASP A 117 8.78 -6.17 1.52
C ASP A 117 8.53 -5.72 0.08
N LEU A 118 9.40 -4.89 -0.51
CA LEU A 118 9.37 -4.59 -1.94
C LEU A 118 9.65 -5.86 -2.75
N ASN A 119 10.68 -6.61 -2.38
CA ASN A 119 11.04 -7.87 -3.02
C ASN A 119 9.90 -8.88 -2.89
N THR A 120 9.29 -8.98 -1.69
CA THR A 120 8.09 -9.81 -1.47
C THR A 120 6.94 -9.38 -2.38
N SER A 121 6.71 -8.08 -2.56
CA SER A 121 5.68 -7.56 -3.46
C SER A 121 5.99 -7.85 -4.93
N SER A 122 7.26 -7.72 -5.34
CA SER A 122 7.74 -7.95 -6.70
C SER A 122 7.67 -9.42 -7.10
N HIS A 123 8.02 -10.33 -6.19
CA HIS A 123 7.80 -11.78 -6.35
C HIS A 123 6.32 -12.16 -6.52
N ASN A 124 5.40 -11.35 -5.99
CA ASN A 124 3.96 -11.54 -6.21
C ASN A 124 3.43 -10.67 -7.36
N VAL A 125 4.30 -9.93 -8.04
CA VAL A 125 3.96 -9.06 -9.17
C VAL A 125 2.90 -8.00 -8.80
N GLN A 126 2.87 -7.56 -7.55
CA GLN A 126 1.77 -6.77 -6.99
C GLN A 126 1.92 -5.26 -7.22
N VAL A 127 0.78 -4.57 -7.31
CA VAL A 127 0.69 -3.10 -7.46
C VAL A 127 0.93 -2.32 -6.15
N ASN A 128 0.99 -3.02 -5.02
CA ASN A 128 1.01 -2.43 -3.68
C ASN A 128 2.14 -1.39 -3.46
N PRO A 129 3.35 -1.51 -4.04
CA PRO A 129 4.36 -0.45 -3.92
C PRO A 129 3.89 0.88 -4.53
N SER A 130 3.20 0.85 -5.68
CA SER A 130 2.59 2.05 -6.24
C SER A 130 1.49 2.59 -5.38
N ILE A 131 0.64 1.76 -4.75
CA ILE A 131 -0.39 2.25 -3.81
C ILE A 131 0.24 3.03 -2.65
N ALA A 132 1.32 2.52 -2.05
CA ALA A 132 2.07 3.25 -1.03
C ALA A 132 2.62 4.58 -1.58
N GLY A 133 3.24 4.54 -2.76
CA GLY A 133 3.79 5.72 -3.42
C GLY A 133 2.73 6.78 -3.74
N LEU A 134 1.55 6.38 -4.22
CA LEU A 134 0.44 7.27 -4.53
C LEU A 134 -0.12 7.96 -3.27
N ILE A 135 -0.24 7.23 -2.15
CA ILE A 135 -0.64 7.82 -0.86
C ILE A 135 0.39 8.86 -0.41
N ILE A 136 1.69 8.53 -0.46
CA ILE A 136 2.78 9.46 -0.10
C ILE A 136 2.79 10.69 -1.03
N LEU A 137 2.67 10.50 -2.34
CA LEU A 137 2.62 11.58 -3.32
C LEU A 137 1.40 12.47 -3.11
N SER A 138 0.23 11.91 -2.78
CA SER A 138 -0.96 12.71 -2.49
C SER A 138 -0.73 13.65 -1.31
N TRP A 139 -0.08 13.17 -0.23
CA TRP A 139 0.33 14.03 0.88
C TRP A 139 1.33 15.10 0.46
N TYR A 140 2.37 14.71 -0.29
CA TYR A 140 3.41 15.62 -0.76
C TYR A 140 2.83 16.76 -1.61
N PHE A 141 1.95 16.46 -2.55
CA PHE A 141 1.36 17.49 -3.40
C PHE A 141 0.37 18.41 -2.64
N VAL A 142 -0.28 17.94 -1.57
CA VAL A 142 -1.01 18.84 -0.64
C VAL A 142 -0.03 19.79 0.05
N LYS A 143 1.09 19.26 0.56
CA LYS A 143 2.11 20.04 1.24
C LYS A 143 2.73 21.11 0.34
N GLU A 144 2.86 20.82 -0.95
CA GLU A 144 3.32 21.73 -1.99
C GLU A 144 2.20 22.65 -2.56
N GLU A 145 1.02 22.67 -1.93
CA GLU A 145 -0.15 23.48 -2.34
C GLU A 145 -0.64 23.20 -3.78
N LYS A 146 -0.30 22.02 -4.31
CA LYS A 146 -0.68 21.51 -5.63
C LYS A 146 -1.87 20.56 -5.52
N ASP A 147 -2.93 21.01 -4.85
CA ASP A 147 -4.11 20.17 -4.51
C ASP A 147 -4.76 19.48 -5.70
N PHE A 148 -4.76 20.12 -6.88
CA PHE A 148 -5.29 19.50 -8.10
C PHE A 148 -4.58 18.20 -8.44
N TRP A 149 -3.25 18.18 -8.35
CA TRP A 149 -2.44 16.99 -8.61
C TRP A 149 -2.42 16.03 -7.42
N ALA A 150 -2.50 16.53 -6.19
CA ALA A 150 -2.61 15.69 -5.00
C ALA A 150 -3.78 14.71 -5.13
N VAL A 151 -4.92 15.23 -5.57
CA VAL A 151 -6.15 14.45 -5.72
C VAL A 151 -6.08 13.49 -6.90
N LEU A 152 -5.34 13.79 -7.97
CA LEU A 152 -5.07 12.83 -9.04
C LEU A 152 -4.46 11.54 -8.47
N PHE A 153 -3.45 11.64 -7.61
CA PHE A 153 -2.80 10.47 -7.01
C PHE A 153 -3.74 9.67 -6.10
N VAL A 154 -4.60 10.36 -5.34
CA VAL A 154 -5.67 9.71 -4.55
C VAL A 154 -6.60 8.92 -5.46
N MET A 155 -7.07 9.54 -6.54
CA MET A 155 -8.05 8.95 -7.45
C MET A 155 -7.45 7.81 -8.27
N ILE A 156 -6.21 7.92 -8.77
CA ILE A 156 -5.51 6.79 -9.42
C ILE A 156 -5.45 5.61 -8.46
N GLY A 157 -5.04 5.87 -7.21
CA GLY A 157 -5.00 4.84 -6.18
C GLY A 157 -6.37 4.19 -6.01
N ALA A 158 -7.40 5.00 -5.71
CA ALA A 158 -8.76 4.53 -5.44
C ALA A 158 -9.40 3.78 -6.61
N PHE A 159 -9.18 4.21 -7.85
CA PHE A 159 -9.73 3.58 -9.07
C PHE A 159 -8.99 2.31 -9.49
N VAL A 160 -7.74 2.13 -9.06
CA VAL A 160 -7.02 0.85 -9.19
C VAL A 160 -7.43 -0.09 -8.05
N LYS A 161 -7.25 0.36 -6.81
CA LYS A 161 -7.51 -0.38 -5.58
C LYS A 161 -8.00 0.59 -4.50
N LEU A 162 -9.13 0.29 -3.86
CA LEU A 162 -9.80 1.21 -2.92
C LEU A 162 -8.91 1.79 -1.81
N TYR A 163 -7.78 1.14 -1.48
CA TYR A 163 -6.79 1.63 -0.52
C TYR A 163 -6.33 3.07 -0.77
N GLY A 164 -6.26 3.53 -2.03
CA GLY A 164 -5.84 4.91 -2.32
C GLY A 164 -6.76 5.99 -1.75
N ILE A 165 -8.04 5.67 -1.50
CA ILE A 165 -9.06 6.64 -1.04
C ILE A 165 -8.70 7.29 0.30
N VAL A 166 -7.90 6.62 1.13
CA VAL A 166 -7.46 7.14 2.43
C VAL A 166 -6.70 8.46 2.30
N GLY A 167 -6.10 8.75 1.15
CA GLY A 167 -5.42 10.02 0.88
C GLY A 167 -6.34 11.24 0.88
N LEU A 168 -7.67 11.07 0.77
CA LEU A 168 -8.65 12.16 0.88
C LEU A 168 -8.55 12.91 2.20
N VAL A 169 -8.10 12.24 3.27
CA VAL A 169 -7.93 12.85 4.59
C VAL A 169 -6.91 14.01 4.58
N PHE A 170 -5.97 14.02 3.63
CA PHE A 170 -4.99 15.10 3.49
C PHE A 170 -5.63 16.44 3.07
N TRP A 171 -6.89 16.45 2.62
CA TRP A 171 -7.71 17.66 2.51
C TRP A 171 -7.68 18.53 3.78
N LEU A 172 -7.58 17.91 4.96
CA LEU A 172 -7.49 18.61 6.24
C LEU A 172 -6.24 19.50 6.32
N PHE A 173 -5.13 19.05 5.74
CA PHE A 173 -3.85 19.78 5.69
C PHE A 173 -3.75 20.76 4.51
N SER A 174 -4.68 20.70 3.55
CA SER A 174 -4.71 21.60 2.39
C SER A 174 -5.04 23.04 2.78
N LYS A 175 -4.30 23.99 2.20
CA LYS A 175 -4.60 25.43 2.23
C LYS A 175 -5.70 25.81 1.23
N HIS A 176 -5.94 25.01 0.18
CA HIS A 176 -6.96 25.27 -0.85
C HIS A 176 -8.09 24.22 -0.83
N LYS A 177 -8.87 24.20 0.26
CA LYS A 177 -9.92 23.20 0.53
C LYS A 177 -10.95 23.04 -0.61
N LEU A 178 -11.43 24.15 -1.18
CA LEU A 178 -12.38 24.09 -2.30
C LEU A 178 -11.74 23.53 -3.57
N LYS A 179 -10.48 23.89 -3.83
CA LYS A 179 -9.71 23.34 -4.95
C LYS A 179 -9.57 21.84 -4.86
N TYR A 180 -9.22 21.34 -3.70
CA TYR A 180 -9.15 19.91 -3.46
C TYR A 180 -10.51 19.21 -3.71
N ILE A 181 -11.63 19.78 -3.24
CA ILE A 181 -12.97 19.19 -3.44
C ILE A 181 -13.35 19.13 -4.93
N TYR A 182 -13.26 20.23 -5.68
CA TYR A 182 -13.62 20.18 -7.11
C TYR A 182 -12.62 19.33 -7.90
N SER A 183 -11.36 19.25 -7.49
CA SER A 183 -10.36 18.37 -8.12
C SER A 183 -10.70 16.90 -7.89
N ALA A 184 -11.31 16.54 -6.75
CA ALA A 184 -11.79 15.19 -6.48
C ALA A 184 -12.90 14.78 -7.43
N VAL A 185 -13.90 15.64 -7.60
CA VAL A 185 -14.99 15.41 -8.54
C VAL A 185 -14.45 15.34 -9.98
N PHE A 186 -13.58 16.28 -10.35
CA PHE A 186 -12.97 16.31 -11.68
C PHE A 186 -12.19 15.03 -12.00
N TRP A 187 -11.25 14.63 -11.14
CA TRP A 187 -10.44 13.45 -11.39
C TRP A 187 -11.23 12.16 -11.29
N ALA A 188 -12.20 12.05 -10.37
CA ALA A 188 -13.09 10.90 -10.35
C ALA A 188 -13.87 10.75 -11.67
N ALA A 189 -14.41 11.85 -12.21
CA ALA A 189 -15.10 11.84 -13.50
C ALA A 189 -14.16 11.47 -14.66
N VAL A 190 -12.96 12.07 -14.70
CA VAL A 190 -11.96 11.76 -15.74
C VAL A 190 -11.56 10.28 -15.69
N LEU A 191 -11.18 9.74 -14.54
CA LEU A 191 -10.74 8.35 -14.43
C LEU A 191 -11.87 7.34 -14.67
N PHE A 192 -13.12 7.72 -14.39
CA PHE A 192 -14.30 6.92 -14.74
C PHE A 192 -14.53 6.84 -16.25
N VAL A 193 -14.36 7.96 -16.96
CA VAL A 193 -14.60 8.04 -18.41
C VAL A 193 -13.42 7.52 -19.23
N LEU A 194 -12.18 7.60 -18.72
CA LEU A 194 -10.98 7.22 -19.48
C LEU A 194 -11.04 5.80 -20.10
N PRO A 195 -11.51 4.74 -19.43
CA PRO A 195 -11.65 3.41 -20.04
C PRO A 195 -12.58 3.39 -21.27
N MET A 196 -13.51 4.35 -21.39
CA MET A 196 -14.43 4.45 -22.51
C MET A 196 -13.74 4.87 -23.82
N LEU A 197 -12.46 5.25 -23.77
CA LEU A 197 -11.66 5.50 -24.98
C LEU A 197 -11.37 4.20 -25.75
N ILE A 198 -11.38 3.06 -25.07
CA ILE A 198 -11.08 1.74 -25.67
C ILE A 198 -12.22 0.73 -25.52
N SER A 199 -13.34 1.13 -24.90
CA SER A 199 -14.51 0.29 -24.62
C SER A 199 -15.79 1.11 -24.68
N SER A 200 -16.96 0.47 -24.82
CA SER A 200 -18.22 1.24 -24.82
C SER A 200 -18.54 1.83 -23.42
N PRO A 201 -19.18 3.00 -23.34
CA PRO A 201 -19.64 3.58 -22.06
C PRO A 201 -20.52 2.64 -21.24
N GLY A 202 -21.40 1.89 -21.91
CA GLY A 202 -22.29 0.91 -21.25
C GLY A 202 -21.50 -0.22 -20.59
N PHE A 203 -20.52 -0.78 -21.30
CA PHE A 203 -19.65 -1.82 -20.75
C PHE A 203 -18.84 -1.32 -19.55
N VAL A 204 -18.25 -0.12 -19.65
CA VAL A 204 -17.45 0.47 -18.56
C VAL A 204 -18.32 0.72 -17.32
N ALA A 205 -19.51 1.30 -17.50
CA ALA A 205 -20.43 1.54 -16.40
C ALA A 205 -20.85 0.24 -15.70
N GLN A 206 -21.18 -0.80 -16.47
CA GLN A 206 -21.50 -2.12 -15.92
C GLN A 206 -20.29 -2.72 -15.20
N SER A 207 -19.08 -2.57 -15.73
CA SER A 207 -17.86 -3.08 -15.10
C SER A 207 -17.60 -2.46 -13.73
N TYR A 208 -17.98 -1.21 -13.48
CA TYR A 208 -17.89 -0.63 -12.12
C TYR A 208 -18.90 -1.25 -11.15
N VAL A 209 -20.09 -1.64 -11.62
CA VAL A 209 -21.08 -2.38 -10.83
C VAL A 209 -20.56 -3.78 -10.53
N ASP A 210 -20.02 -4.46 -11.53
CA ASP A 210 -19.43 -5.80 -11.38
C ASP A 210 -18.23 -5.78 -10.42
N TRP A 211 -17.42 -4.71 -10.45
CA TRP A 211 -16.32 -4.52 -9.51
C TRP A 211 -16.80 -4.46 -8.07
N TYR A 212 -17.90 -3.73 -7.80
CA TYR A 212 -18.51 -3.67 -6.48
C TYR A 212 -18.91 -5.07 -5.99
N HIS A 213 -19.60 -5.86 -6.83
CA HIS A 213 -19.99 -7.23 -6.48
C HIS A 213 -18.78 -8.13 -6.22
N SER A 214 -17.77 -8.08 -7.10
CA SER A 214 -16.51 -8.80 -6.94
C SER A 214 -15.82 -8.49 -5.60
N LEU A 215 -15.79 -7.21 -5.20
CA LEU A 215 -15.19 -6.81 -3.91
C LEU A 215 -16.01 -7.26 -2.70
N VAL A 216 -17.35 -7.23 -2.78
CA VAL A 216 -18.23 -7.74 -1.71
C VAL A 216 -18.01 -9.23 -1.51
N GLU A 217 -18.01 -10.01 -2.59
CA GLU A 217 -17.76 -11.45 -2.58
C GLU A 217 -16.35 -11.76 -2.06
N LYS A 218 -15.33 -11.05 -2.55
CA LYS A 218 -13.95 -11.22 -2.09
C LYS A 218 -13.80 -10.92 -0.60
N ASN A 219 -14.42 -9.85 -0.10
CA ASN A 219 -14.39 -9.52 1.32
C ASN A 219 -15.10 -10.57 2.19
N LEU A 220 -16.18 -11.17 1.70
CA LEU A 220 -16.83 -12.30 2.38
C LEU A 220 -15.93 -13.53 2.37
N SER A 221 -15.36 -13.89 1.22
CA SER A 221 -14.42 -15.01 1.06
C SER A 221 -13.17 -14.86 1.95
N ASN A 222 -12.63 -13.66 2.10
CA ASN A 222 -11.49 -13.42 2.99
C ASN A 222 -11.87 -13.65 4.47
N GLN A 223 -13.09 -13.30 4.86
CA GLN A 223 -13.60 -13.52 6.22
C GLN A 223 -13.87 -15.00 6.48
N THR A 224 -14.60 -15.68 5.60
CA THR A 224 -14.97 -17.10 5.77
C THR A 224 -13.79 -18.03 5.51
N GLY A 225 -12.92 -17.71 4.55
CA GLY A 225 -11.67 -18.45 4.31
C GLY A 225 -10.70 -18.37 5.48
N SER A 226 -10.86 -17.39 6.37
CA SER A 226 -10.12 -17.32 7.65
C SER A 226 -10.65 -18.31 8.71
N GLU A 227 -11.75 -19.00 8.44
CA GLU A 227 -12.25 -20.13 9.26
C GLU A 227 -11.47 -21.43 8.96
N GLY A 228 -10.79 -21.51 7.80
CA GLY A 228 -9.89 -22.60 7.45
C GLY A 228 -8.43 -22.29 7.79
N ILE A 229 -7.68 -23.30 8.24
CA ILE A 229 -6.22 -23.25 8.33
C ILE A 229 -5.69 -23.11 6.89
N GLY A 230 -5.14 -21.95 6.50
CA GLY A 230 -4.41 -21.80 5.23
C GLY A 230 -4.78 -20.62 4.32
N SER A 231 -5.68 -19.70 4.71
CA SER A 231 -5.90 -18.49 3.90
C SER A 231 -4.69 -17.56 3.93
N MET A 232 -4.15 -17.24 2.75
CA MET A 232 -3.06 -16.27 2.56
C MET A 232 -3.52 -14.81 2.61
N GLN A 233 -4.83 -14.58 2.69
CA GLN A 233 -5.47 -13.28 2.88
C GLN A 233 -5.73 -13.01 4.37
N ASP A 234 -6.35 -11.88 4.69
CA ASP A 234 -6.64 -11.41 6.06
C ASP A 234 -5.44 -11.47 7.01
N VAL A 235 -4.24 -11.19 6.49
CA VAL A 235 -3.03 -10.97 7.27
C VAL A 235 -3.12 -9.55 7.86
N SER A 236 -4.01 -9.38 8.82
CA SER A 236 -4.44 -8.09 9.37
C SER A 236 -4.72 -8.21 10.88
N LEU A 237 -5.08 -7.10 11.54
CA LEU A 237 -5.58 -7.13 12.92
C LEU A 237 -6.84 -8.00 13.02
N LEU A 238 -7.74 -7.93 12.03
CA LEU A 238 -8.99 -8.69 12.03
C LEU A 238 -8.70 -10.18 11.98
N GLY A 239 -7.83 -10.61 11.06
CA GLY A 239 -7.39 -12.00 10.97
C GLY A 239 -6.65 -12.49 12.21
N LEU A 240 -5.82 -11.64 12.84
CA LEU A 240 -5.16 -11.98 14.10
C LEU A 240 -6.19 -12.34 15.19
N PHE A 241 -7.22 -11.52 15.36
CA PHE A 241 -8.28 -11.79 16.35
C PHE A 241 -9.15 -13.00 16.00
N ARG A 242 -9.45 -13.21 14.71
CA ARG A 242 -10.19 -14.39 14.25
C ARG A 242 -9.42 -15.68 14.49
N ARG A 243 -8.15 -15.71 14.09
CA ARG A 243 -7.34 -16.94 14.01
C ARG A 243 -6.67 -17.30 15.33
N VAL A 244 -6.32 -16.31 16.16
CA VAL A 244 -5.73 -16.55 17.50
C VAL A 244 -6.79 -16.53 18.58
N GLY A 245 -7.76 -15.61 18.49
CA GLY A 245 -8.81 -15.45 19.50
C GLY A 245 -10.06 -16.29 19.28
N GLY A 246 -10.22 -16.92 18.11
CA GLY A 246 -11.43 -17.68 17.75
C GLY A 246 -12.69 -16.82 17.57
N LEU A 247 -12.53 -15.50 17.40
CA LEU A 247 -13.66 -14.55 17.37
C LEU A 247 -14.15 -14.32 15.94
N GLN A 248 -15.29 -14.91 15.59
CA GLN A 248 -15.96 -14.67 14.31
C GLN A 248 -16.96 -13.52 14.43
N VAL A 249 -16.44 -12.29 14.39
CA VAL A 249 -17.25 -11.07 14.45
C VAL A 249 -17.11 -10.24 13.16
N SER A 250 -18.11 -9.39 12.91
CA SER A 250 -18.12 -8.46 11.78
C SER A 250 -16.86 -7.61 11.74
N ASN A 251 -16.31 -7.38 10.52
CA ASN A 251 -15.19 -6.46 10.31
C ASN A 251 -15.42 -5.09 10.97
N LEU A 252 -16.68 -4.63 11.04
CA LEU A 252 -17.05 -3.33 11.61
C LEU A 252 -16.67 -3.18 13.08
N VAL A 253 -16.63 -4.27 13.85
CA VAL A 253 -16.22 -4.26 15.27
C VAL A 253 -14.77 -3.78 15.43
N PHE A 254 -13.93 -4.03 14.42
CA PHE A 254 -12.54 -3.56 14.41
C PHE A 254 -12.40 -2.23 13.66
N ILE A 255 -13.03 -2.12 12.48
CA ILE A 255 -12.89 -0.95 11.60
C ILE A 255 -13.44 0.31 12.26
N VAL A 256 -14.60 0.27 12.92
CA VAL A 256 -15.20 1.47 13.51
C VAL A 256 -14.33 2.04 14.64
N PRO A 257 -13.95 1.29 15.69
CA PRO A 257 -13.03 1.80 16.71
C PRO A 257 -11.66 2.19 16.14
N GLY A 258 -11.12 1.40 15.20
CA GLY A 258 -9.87 1.71 14.51
C GLY A 258 -9.92 3.04 13.79
N LEU A 259 -10.99 3.31 13.05
CA LEU A 259 -11.22 4.56 12.33
C LEU A 259 -11.36 5.74 13.30
N LEU A 260 -12.12 5.59 14.38
CA LEU A 260 -12.25 6.63 15.40
C LEU A 260 -10.88 6.99 16.01
N LEU A 261 -10.05 5.99 16.33
CA LEU A 261 -8.68 6.21 16.81
C LEU A 261 -7.77 6.82 15.74
N GLN A 262 -7.91 6.43 14.48
CA GLN A 262 -7.16 7.01 13.35
C GLN A 262 -7.53 8.49 13.10
N LEU A 263 -8.79 8.86 13.36
CA LEU A 263 -9.28 10.23 13.21
C LEU A 263 -9.00 11.09 14.45
N ALA A 264 -8.91 10.50 15.65
CA ALA A 264 -8.73 11.26 16.90
C ALA A 264 -7.55 12.25 16.89
N PRO A 265 -6.34 11.93 16.37
CA PRO A 265 -5.26 12.89 16.22
C PRO A 265 -5.62 14.17 15.47
N LEU A 266 -6.54 14.09 14.50
CA LEU A 266 -6.92 15.22 13.67
C LEU A 266 -7.70 16.29 14.44
N ALA A 267 -8.21 16.00 15.64
CA ALA A 267 -8.76 17.02 16.52
C ALA A 267 -7.71 18.08 16.94
N ARG A 268 -6.41 17.76 16.84
CA ARG A 268 -5.31 18.67 17.17
C ARG A 268 -4.99 19.64 16.01
N VAL A 269 -5.99 20.42 15.57
CA VAL A 269 -5.91 21.33 14.41
C VAL A 269 -4.72 22.29 14.44
N LYS A 270 -4.25 22.69 15.63
CA LYS A 270 -3.06 23.56 15.81
C LYS A 270 -1.76 22.92 15.31
N LEU A 271 -1.75 21.60 15.11
CA LEU A 271 -0.58 20.84 14.64
C LEU A 271 -0.61 20.57 13.14
N TYR A 272 -1.62 21.03 12.40
CA TYR A 272 -1.73 20.73 10.98
C TYR A 272 -0.56 21.29 10.17
N ASP A 273 0.05 22.40 10.58
CA ASP A 273 1.25 22.94 9.91
C ASP A 273 2.55 22.29 10.39
N ASN A 274 2.51 21.45 11.43
CA ASN A 274 3.67 20.75 11.94
C ASN A 274 4.01 19.55 11.04
N LEU A 275 5.19 19.61 10.42
CA LEU A 275 5.62 18.60 9.45
C LEU A 275 5.84 17.21 10.07
N VAL A 276 6.33 17.13 11.30
CA VAL A 276 6.50 15.84 12.00
C VAL A 276 5.13 15.22 12.30
N PHE A 277 4.16 16.02 12.71
CA PHE A 277 2.78 15.57 12.91
C PHE A 277 2.20 15.04 11.59
N GLN A 278 2.34 15.78 10.49
CA GLN A 278 1.87 15.34 9.18
C GLN A 278 2.55 14.04 8.72
N LEU A 279 3.88 13.92 8.84
CA LEU A 279 4.63 12.72 8.44
C LEU A 279 4.26 11.50 9.30
N ARG A 280 4.08 11.68 10.61
CA ARG A 280 3.61 10.60 11.50
C ARG A 280 2.16 10.23 11.21
N TYR A 281 1.32 11.18 10.80
CA TYR A 281 -0.04 10.90 10.38
C TYR A 281 -0.08 10.14 9.04
N LEU A 282 0.76 10.52 8.08
CA LEU A 282 0.98 9.76 6.85
C LEU A 282 1.45 8.32 7.17
N ALA A 283 2.41 8.18 8.08
CA ALA A 283 2.88 6.88 8.55
C ALA A 283 1.75 6.04 9.16
N SER A 284 0.91 6.63 10.03
CA SER A 284 -0.20 5.90 10.65
C SER A 284 -1.24 5.47 9.63
N ILE A 285 -1.55 6.29 8.61
CA ILE A 285 -2.47 5.92 7.51
C ILE A 285 -1.94 4.75 6.70
N LEU A 286 -0.67 4.77 6.32
CA LEU A 286 -0.03 3.70 5.55
C LEU A 286 -0.06 2.37 6.30
N ILE A 287 0.08 2.39 7.63
CA ILE A 287 -0.08 1.19 8.45
C ILE A 287 -1.56 0.80 8.57
N PHE A 288 -2.44 1.77 8.86
CA PHE A 288 -3.86 1.59 9.08
C PHE A 288 -4.55 0.86 7.92
N VAL A 289 -4.30 1.29 6.68
CA VAL A 289 -4.96 0.74 5.49
C VAL A 289 -4.67 -0.76 5.29
N VAL A 290 -3.53 -1.25 5.79
CA VAL A 290 -3.17 -2.67 5.72
C VAL A 290 -3.74 -3.44 6.92
N ILE A 291 -3.51 -2.95 8.14
CA ILE A 291 -3.87 -3.72 9.35
C ILE A 291 -5.38 -3.79 9.58
N PHE A 292 -6.18 -2.90 8.97
CA PHE A 292 -7.65 -2.91 9.04
C PHE A 292 -8.33 -3.43 7.76
N SER A 293 -7.60 -4.14 6.89
CA SER A 293 -8.17 -4.73 5.67
C SER A 293 -8.12 -6.25 5.67
N SER A 294 -9.26 -6.88 5.37
CA SER A 294 -9.38 -8.33 5.15
C SER A 294 -8.66 -8.81 3.89
N SER A 295 -8.34 -7.89 2.96
CA SER A 295 -7.65 -8.20 1.70
C SER A 295 -6.13 -8.02 1.79
N SER A 296 -5.60 -7.91 3.00
CA SER A 296 -4.16 -7.81 3.23
C SER A 296 -3.52 -9.19 3.20
N GLU A 297 -2.46 -9.29 2.42
CA GLU A 297 -1.59 -10.47 2.31
C GLU A 297 -0.13 -10.05 2.53
N SER A 298 0.81 -11.00 2.54
CA SER A 298 2.22 -10.69 2.78
C SER A 298 2.79 -9.60 1.86
N SER A 299 2.44 -9.63 0.58
CA SER A 299 2.88 -8.65 -0.43
C SER A 299 2.35 -7.23 -0.20
N THR A 300 1.27 -7.09 0.58
CA THR A 300 0.61 -5.81 0.88
C THR A 300 1.42 -5.01 1.91
N TYR A 301 2.24 -5.68 2.72
CA TYR A 301 2.96 -5.07 3.83
C TYR A 301 4.02 -4.06 3.41
N ILE A 302 4.43 -4.01 2.13
CA ILE A 302 5.23 -2.89 1.64
C ILE A 302 4.57 -1.53 1.96
N VAL A 303 3.23 -1.45 1.92
CA VAL A 303 2.50 -0.22 2.31
C VAL A 303 2.67 0.07 3.80
N ALA A 304 2.43 -0.90 4.68
CA ALA A 304 2.57 -0.72 6.13
C ALA A 304 4.02 -0.44 6.55
N ILE A 305 4.99 -1.15 5.97
CA ILE A 305 6.41 -1.00 6.25
C ILE A 305 6.95 0.33 5.73
N SER A 306 6.39 0.88 4.63
CA SER A 306 6.63 2.28 4.24
C SER A 306 6.24 3.23 5.38
N GLY A 307 5.07 3.00 6.00
CA GLY A 307 4.62 3.75 7.17
C GLY A 307 5.52 3.54 8.39
N VAL A 308 5.94 2.31 8.69
CA VAL A 308 6.89 2.01 9.77
C VAL A 308 8.23 2.73 9.57
N ALA A 309 8.75 2.76 8.34
CA ALA A 309 10.00 3.43 8.02
C ALA A 309 9.89 4.95 8.26
N ILE A 310 8.81 5.59 7.77
CA ILE A 310 8.54 7.02 8.01
C ILE A 310 8.34 7.31 9.50
N TRP A 311 7.59 6.46 10.22
CA TRP A 311 7.41 6.57 11.66
C TRP A 311 8.75 6.48 12.41
N PHE A 312 9.63 5.56 12.01
CA PHE A 312 10.91 5.34 12.65
C PHE A 312 11.88 6.51 12.47
N ILE A 313 12.00 7.06 11.25
CA ILE A 313 12.91 8.19 10.99
C ILE A 313 12.44 9.51 11.62
N THR A 314 11.16 9.61 12.01
CA THR A 314 10.60 10.82 12.66
C THR A 314 10.69 10.76 14.19
N GLN A 315 11.27 9.70 14.77
CA GLN A 315 11.46 9.54 16.22
C GLN A 315 12.48 10.53 16.77
N ASP A 316 12.31 10.95 18.03
CA ASP A 316 13.29 11.84 18.65
C ASP A 316 14.61 11.12 18.92
N HIS A 317 15.72 11.83 18.72
CA HIS A 317 17.04 11.37 19.08
C HIS A 317 17.41 11.82 20.51
N PRO A 318 18.04 10.95 21.32
CA PRO A 318 18.33 9.55 21.04
C PRO A 318 17.06 8.68 21.03
N ILE A 319 17.01 7.73 20.08
CA ILE A 319 15.85 6.83 19.94
C ILE A 319 15.73 5.96 21.19
N LYS A 320 14.54 5.98 21.82
CA LYS A 320 14.27 5.25 23.06
C LYS A 320 14.24 3.73 22.83
N ARG A 321 14.64 2.95 23.84
CA ARG A 321 14.68 1.48 23.77
C ARG A 321 13.37 0.83 23.29
N PRO A 322 12.16 1.22 23.75
CA PRO A 322 10.91 0.61 23.28
C PRO A 322 10.69 0.77 21.77
N ILE A 323 11.12 1.89 21.19
CA ILE A 323 11.02 2.14 19.75
C ILE A 323 11.93 1.19 18.96
N TRP A 324 13.17 1.00 19.43
CA TRP A 324 14.09 0.02 18.84
C TRP A 324 13.54 -1.40 18.89
N ILE A 325 12.90 -1.79 20.00
CA ILE A 325 12.26 -3.09 20.14
C ILE A 325 11.12 -3.24 19.12
N LEU A 326 10.19 -2.28 19.07
CA LEU A 326 9.08 -2.32 18.12
C LEU A 326 9.56 -2.40 16.66
N PHE A 327 10.56 -1.59 16.32
CA PHE A 327 11.17 -1.60 14.99
C PHE A 327 11.83 -2.96 14.67
N GLY A 328 12.61 -3.52 15.61
CA GLY A 328 13.20 -4.85 15.46
C GLY A 328 12.15 -5.96 15.29
N LEU A 329 11.05 -5.89 16.05
CA LEU A 329 9.92 -6.81 15.90
C LEU A 329 9.29 -6.72 14.51
N ALA A 330 9.12 -5.51 13.96
CA ALA A 330 8.59 -5.34 12.61
C ALA A 330 9.54 -5.92 11.55
N LEU A 331 10.85 -5.66 11.64
CA LEU A 331 11.80 -6.26 10.71
C LEU A 331 11.76 -7.79 10.77
N VAL A 332 11.81 -8.38 11.95
CA VAL A 332 11.89 -9.85 12.12
C VAL A 332 10.56 -10.54 11.80
N PHE A 333 9.47 -10.10 12.43
CA PHE A 333 8.19 -10.81 12.37
C PHE A 333 7.26 -10.30 11.27
N THR A 334 7.45 -9.07 10.79
CA THR A 334 6.68 -8.57 9.63
C THR A 334 7.46 -8.79 8.34
N SER A 335 8.65 -8.22 8.18
CA SER A 335 9.39 -8.26 6.90
C SER A 335 10.00 -9.63 6.61
N LEU A 336 10.80 -10.18 7.54
CA LEU A 336 11.54 -11.43 7.30
C LEU A 336 10.66 -12.69 7.38
N SER A 337 9.48 -12.62 8.00
CA SER A 337 8.59 -13.79 8.17
C SER A 337 8.11 -14.43 6.88
N ALA A 338 8.12 -13.67 5.77
CA ALA A 338 7.76 -14.16 4.44
C ALA A 338 8.94 -14.71 3.62
N THR A 339 10.16 -14.65 4.18
CA THR A 339 11.41 -15.02 3.49
C THR A 339 11.92 -16.38 3.95
N ASP A 340 12.84 -16.98 3.17
CA ASP A 340 13.45 -18.27 3.51
C ASP A 340 14.36 -18.27 4.75
N ILE A 341 14.53 -17.12 5.42
CA ILE A 341 15.19 -17.05 6.74
C ILE A 341 14.45 -17.91 7.77
N PHE A 342 13.12 -17.95 7.71
CA PHE A 342 12.33 -18.84 8.55
C PHE A 342 12.04 -20.15 7.79
N PRO A 343 12.18 -21.32 8.44
CA PRO A 343 11.75 -22.59 7.87
C PRO A 343 10.28 -22.56 7.43
N TYR A 344 9.95 -23.30 6.38
CA TYR A 344 8.61 -23.33 5.79
C TYR A 344 7.47 -23.49 6.82
N HIS A 345 7.62 -24.40 7.77
CA HIS A 345 6.61 -24.63 8.82
C HIS A 345 6.37 -23.38 9.69
N ILE A 346 7.43 -22.63 10.04
CA ILE A 346 7.29 -21.38 10.81
C ILE A 346 6.61 -20.29 9.97
N ARG A 347 6.96 -20.20 8.68
CA ARG A 347 6.31 -19.24 7.76
C ARG A 347 4.83 -19.50 7.64
N GLN A 348 4.44 -20.77 7.51
CA GLN A 348 3.04 -21.17 7.50
C GLN A 348 2.34 -20.75 8.80
N MET A 349 2.96 -20.92 9.97
CA MET A 349 2.38 -20.45 11.24
C MET A 349 2.18 -18.92 11.26
N PHE A 350 3.12 -18.13 10.71
CA PHE A 350 2.95 -16.68 10.62
C PHE A 350 1.76 -16.27 9.76
N ILE A 351 1.50 -17.01 8.67
CA ILE A 351 0.34 -16.79 7.79
C ILE A 351 -0.94 -17.27 8.46
N ILE A 352 -0.95 -18.51 8.98
CA ILE A 352 -2.09 -19.15 9.64
C ILE A 352 -2.59 -18.32 10.82
N TYR A 353 -1.73 -17.66 11.58
CA TYR A 353 -2.16 -16.85 12.72
C TYR A 353 -2.16 -15.34 12.45
N SER A 354 -1.90 -14.91 11.21
CA SER A 354 -1.78 -13.50 10.85
C SER A 354 -0.76 -12.72 11.73
N ILE A 355 0.22 -13.41 12.31
CA ILE A 355 1.21 -12.84 13.24
C ILE A 355 2.06 -11.76 12.57
N LYS A 356 2.24 -11.84 11.24
CA LYS A 356 2.92 -10.80 10.44
C LYS A 356 2.34 -9.39 10.71
N ALA A 357 1.05 -9.30 11.02
CA ALA A 357 0.36 -8.04 11.33
C ALA A 357 0.75 -7.43 12.69
N PHE A 358 1.06 -8.28 13.67
CA PHE A 358 1.13 -7.90 15.07
C PHE A 358 2.12 -6.77 15.37
N PRO A 359 3.38 -6.77 14.87
CA PRO A 359 4.29 -5.65 15.08
C PRO A 359 3.77 -4.33 14.51
N CYS A 360 3.16 -4.37 13.32
CA CYS A 360 2.57 -3.18 12.69
C CYS A 360 1.39 -2.64 13.51
N CYS A 361 0.57 -3.50 14.10
CA CYS A 361 -0.50 -3.08 15.01
C CYS A 361 0.06 -2.35 16.25
N LEU A 362 1.11 -2.89 16.89
CA LEU A 362 1.75 -2.25 18.04
C LEU A 362 2.37 -0.88 17.67
N ILE A 363 3.01 -0.79 16.51
CA ILE A 363 3.57 0.46 16.00
C ILE A 363 2.45 1.46 15.69
N TRP A 364 1.33 1.01 15.11
CA TRP A 364 0.19 1.87 14.84
C TRP A 364 -0.39 2.46 16.13
N PHE A 365 -0.67 1.65 17.16
CA PHE A 365 -1.13 2.15 18.46
C PHE A 365 -0.13 3.12 19.09
N THR A 366 1.17 2.81 19.00
CA THR A 366 2.23 3.70 19.49
C THR A 366 2.24 5.02 18.72
N CYS A 367 2.12 4.99 17.39
CA CYS A 367 2.08 6.18 16.54
C CYS A 367 0.84 7.04 16.85
N VAL A 368 -0.34 6.44 16.98
CA VAL A 368 -1.58 7.14 17.39
C VAL A 368 -1.41 7.79 18.76
N TYR A 369 -0.86 7.06 19.74
CA TYR A 369 -0.57 7.61 21.07
C TYR A 369 0.37 8.82 21.01
N GLN A 370 1.45 8.72 20.23
CA GLN A 370 2.41 9.82 20.03
C GLN A 370 1.73 11.03 19.37
N LEU A 371 0.93 10.82 18.32
CA LEU A 371 0.17 11.88 17.65
C LEU A 371 -0.81 12.59 18.62
N LEU A 372 -1.42 11.85 19.55
CA LEU A 372 -2.35 12.41 20.55
C LEU A 372 -1.64 13.16 21.68
N THR A 373 -0.47 12.70 22.13
CA THR A 373 0.13 13.14 23.40
C THR A 373 1.37 14.01 23.24
N GLU A 374 2.17 13.84 22.19
CA GLU A 374 3.43 14.57 22.07
C GLU A 374 3.15 16.06 21.88
N LYS A 375 3.88 16.88 22.64
CA LYS A 375 3.90 18.34 22.48
C LYS A 375 4.75 18.65 21.25
N HIS A 376 4.11 18.67 20.08
CA HIS A 376 4.73 19.10 18.84
C HIS A 376 4.83 20.64 18.89
N TYR A 377 5.91 21.17 19.47
CA TYR A 377 6.19 22.60 19.37
C TYR A 377 6.39 22.99 17.89
N PRO A 378 6.16 24.26 17.51
CA PRO A 378 6.36 24.75 16.13
C PRO A 378 7.80 24.66 15.61
N ILE A 379 8.72 24.11 16.40
CA ILE A 379 10.14 24.03 16.08
C ILE A 379 10.32 22.83 15.15
N GLU A 380 10.46 23.12 13.86
CA GLU A 380 11.02 22.21 12.86
C GLU A 380 12.19 21.46 13.48
N LYS A 381 12.10 20.13 13.53
CA LYS A 381 13.23 19.30 13.91
C LYS A 381 14.34 19.58 12.89
N LYS A 382 15.26 20.51 13.22
CA LYS A 382 16.34 20.98 12.33
C LYS A 382 17.13 19.81 11.72
N TRP A 383 17.20 18.68 12.42
CA TRP A 383 17.91 17.49 11.98
C TRP A 383 17.18 16.63 10.92
N ILE A 384 15.87 16.78 10.69
CA ILE A 384 15.18 16.07 9.59
C ILE A 384 15.51 16.72 8.24
N PHE A 385 15.87 18.01 8.24
CA PHE A 385 16.03 18.82 7.03
C PHE A 385 17.47 19.28 6.76
N GLN A 386 18.39 19.05 7.70
CA GLN A 386 19.82 19.31 7.48
C GLN A 386 20.44 18.14 6.70
N GLY A 387 20.47 18.28 5.37
CA GLY A 387 21.12 17.38 4.43
C GLY A 387 21.96 18.15 3.43
#